data_AF-A0A831TMZ3-F1
#
_entry.id   AF-A0A831TMZ3-F1
#
_cell.length_a   1.000
_cell.length_b   1.000
_cell.length_c   1.000
_cell.angle_alpha   90.00
_cell.angle_beta   90.00
_cell.angle_gamma   90.00
#
_symmetry.space_group_name_H-M   'P 1'
#
loop_
_entity.id
_entity.type
_entity.pdbx_description
1 polymer ?
#
loop_
_entity_poly.entity_id
_entity_poly.type
_entity_poly.pdbx_seq_one_letter_code
_entity_poly.pdbx_strand_id
1 'polypeptide(L)'
;MAADARLPACDSLLDSVGREDLLAALQKLSPSERQLLDLFFVQELDDEEVGRSLGISAAAARKRKSRVIAKLRGVLLPSTSPLAGGGDRIGGHEPRRRGA
;
A
#
# COMPACT_ATOMS: atom_id res chain seq x y z
N MET A 1 16.69 38.88 10.80
CA MET A 1 15.59 38.39 9.93
C MET A 1 16.21 37.81 8.67
N ALA A 2 16.82 36.63 8.79
CA ALA A 2 17.48 35.93 7.68
C ALA A 2 17.65 34.45 8.05
N ALA A 3 16.58 33.68 7.90
CA ALA A 3 16.63 32.22 7.96
C ALA A 3 15.32 31.71 7.35
N ASP A 4 15.28 31.50 6.03
CA ASP A 4 14.32 30.52 5.45
C ASP A 4 14.46 30.21 3.95
N ALA A 5 15.29 30.90 3.17
CA ALA A 5 15.30 30.67 1.71
C ALA A 5 15.93 29.34 1.26
N ARG A 6 16.45 28.52 2.17
CA ARG A 6 17.17 27.27 1.85
C ARG A 6 16.32 26.00 1.96
N LEU A 7 15.10 26.10 2.49
CA LEU A 7 14.21 24.95 2.74
C LEU A 7 13.40 24.45 1.53
N PRO A 8 12.88 25.27 0.59
CA PRO A 8 12.04 24.74 -0.50
C PRO A 8 12.82 23.88 -1.51
N ALA A 9 14.10 24.17 -1.72
CA ALA A 9 14.97 23.36 -2.57
C ALA A 9 15.28 21.99 -1.93
N CYS A 10 15.45 21.94 -0.60
CA CYS A 10 15.64 20.68 0.12
C CYS A 10 14.37 19.83 0.09
N ASP A 11 13.19 20.41 0.32
CA ASP A 11 11.92 19.68 0.23
C ASP A 11 11.71 19.10 -1.18
N SER A 12 11.95 19.90 -2.22
CA SER A 12 11.83 19.43 -3.62
C SER A 12 12.80 18.29 -3.95
N LEU A 13 14.02 18.32 -3.40
CA LEU A 13 15.00 17.24 -3.54
C LEU A 13 14.59 16.00 -2.75
N LEU A 14 14.06 16.16 -1.54
CA LEU A 14 13.54 15.05 -0.72
C LEU A 14 12.33 14.38 -1.38
N ASP A 15 11.40 15.16 -1.95
CA ASP A 15 10.29 14.68 -2.76
C ASP A 15 10.78 13.89 -3.98
N SER A 16 11.82 14.39 -4.65
CA SER A 16 12.41 13.72 -5.82
C SER A 16 13.01 12.37 -5.43
N VAL A 17 13.82 12.33 -4.36
CA VAL A 17 14.41 11.07 -3.84
C VAL A 17 13.32 10.10 -3.40
N GLY A 18 12.33 10.57 -2.64
CA GLY A 18 11.21 9.73 -2.20
C GLY A 18 10.38 9.17 -3.37
N ARG A 19 10.22 9.95 -4.44
CA ARG A 19 9.57 9.50 -5.68
C ARG A 19 10.38 8.44 -6.40
N GLU A 20 11.69 8.59 -6.49
CA GLU A 20 12.58 7.58 -7.10
C GLU A 20 12.57 6.26 -6.31
N ASP A 21 12.63 6.33 -4.98
CA ASP A 21 12.52 5.15 -4.11
C ASP A 21 11.16 4.45 -4.25
N LEU A 22 10.07 5.23 -4.34
CA LEU A 22 8.73 4.69 -4.60
C LEU A 22 8.65 4.03 -5.97
N LEU A 23 9.18 4.66 -7.02
CA LEU A 23 9.22 4.08 -8.37
C LEU A 23 10.04 2.79 -8.40
N ALA A 24 11.18 2.75 -7.72
CA ALA A 24 11.99 1.54 -7.58
C ALA A 24 11.24 0.43 -6.81
N ALA A 25 10.50 0.78 -5.76
CA ALA A 25 9.67 -0.16 -5.01
C ALA A 25 8.52 -0.71 -5.86
N LEU A 26 7.84 0.13 -6.64
CA LEU A 26 6.77 -0.28 -7.56
C LEU A 26 7.30 -1.15 -8.71
N GLN A 27 8.52 -0.93 -9.19
CA GLN A 27 9.16 -1.79 -10.21
C GLN A 27 9.44 -3.21 -9.68
N LYS A 28 9.67 -3.38 -8.38
CA LYS A 28 9.82 -4.71 -7.74
C LYS A 28 8.49 -5.46 -7.57
N LEU A 29 7.36 -4.80 -7.83
CA LEU A 29 6.05 -5.44 -7.82
C LEU A 29 5.78 -6.15 -9.15
N SER A 30 5.17 -7.32 -9.04
CA SER A 30 4.67 -8.06 -10.21
C SER A 30 3.55 -7.26 -10.90
N PRO A 31 3.31 -7.47 -12.21
CA PRO A 31 2.25 -6.77 -12.95
C PRO A 31 0.88 -6.88 -12.27
N SER A 32 0.53 -8.05 -11.75
CA SER A 32 -0.73 -8.28 -11.01
C SER A 32 -0.79 -7.54 -9.67
N GLU A 33 0.35 -7.32 -9.00
CA GLU A 33 0.41 -6.54 -7.75
C GLU A 33 0.21 -5.05 -8.04
N ARG A 34 0.78 -4.56 -9.15
CA ARG A 34 0.58 -3.18 -9.61
C ARG A 34 -0.87 -2.92 -10.03
N GLN A 35 -1.47 -3.84 -10.78
CA GLN A 35 -2.89 -3.75 -11.15
C GLN A 35 -3.79 -3.73 -9.91
N LEU A 36 -3.47 -4.51 -8.88
CA LEU A 36 -4.22 -4.47 -7.63
C LEU A 36 -4.15 -3.09 -6.97
N LEU A 37 -2.97 -2.47 -6.94
CA LEU A 37 -2.79 -1.12 -6.38
C LEU A 37 -3.51 -0.06 -7.20
N ASP A 38 -3.48 -0.16 -8.54
CA ASP A 38 -4.20 0.74 -9.43
C ASP A 38 -5.70 0.75 -9.10
N LEU A 39 -6.31 -0.43 -8.99
CA LEU A 39 -7.73 -0.56 -8.63
C LEU A 39 -8.05 0.05 -7.26
N PHE A 40 -7.16 -0.08 -6.26
CA PHE A 40 -7.41 0.42 -4.92
C PHE A 40 -7.09 1.91 -4.71
N PHE A 41 -6.05 2.45 -5.35
CA PHE A 41 -5.51 3.77 -5.04
C PHE A 41 -5.69 4.78 -6.18
N VAL A 42 -5.81 4.32 -7.42
CA VAL A 42 -6.05 5.21 -8.58
C VAL A 42 -7.54 5.25 -8.90
N GLN A 43 -8.18 4.08 -8.91
CA GLN A 43 -9.62 3.95 -9.16
C GLN A 43 -10.48 4.00 -7.89
N GLU A 44 -9.84 4.06 -6.71
CA GLU A 44 -10.48 4.17 -5.39
C GLU A 44 -11.58 3.12 -5.13
N LEU A 45 -11.47 1.93 -5.72
CA LEU A 45 -12.46 0.86 -5.59
C LEU A 45 -12.39 0.18 -4.21
N ASP A 46 -13.54 -0.27 -3.73
CA ASP A 46 -13.65 -1.03 -2.49
C ASP A 46 -13.25 -2.51 -2.67
N ASP A 47 -12.98 -3.20 -1.56
CA ASP A 47 -12.55 -4.62 -1.56
C ASP A 47 -13.48 -5.54 -2.37
N GLU A 48 -14.79 -5.27 -2.35
CA GLU A 48 -15.80 -6.04 -3.10
C GLU A 48 -15.75 -5.76 -4.62
N GLU A 49 -15.49 -4.52 -5.01
CA GLU A 49 -15.38 -4.11 -6.41
C GLU A 49 -14.09 -4.62 -7.03
N VAL A 50 -12.98 -4.52 -6.30
CA VAL A 50 -11.70 -5.11 -6.70
C VAL A 50 -11.81 -6.63 -6.80
N GLY A 51 -12.51 -7.28 -5.86
CA GLY A 51 -12.79 -8.70 -5.91
C GLY A 51 -13.53 -9.09 -7.19
N ARG A 52 -14.63 -8.39 -7.50
CA ARG A 52 -15.41 -8.60 -8.74
C ARG A 52 -14.58 -8.38 -9.99
N SER A 53 -13.79 -7.31 -10.05
CA SER A 53 -12.95 -6.98 -11.20
C SER A 53 -11.86 -8.04 -11.47
N LEU A 54 -11.36 -8.70 -10.43
CA LEU A 54 -10.30 -9.70 -10.52
C LEU A 54 -10.81 -11.15 -10.49
N GLY A 55 -12.12 -11.37 -10.36
CA GLY A 55 -12.71 -12.70 -10.21
C GLY A 55 -12.33 -13.43 -8.91
N ILE A 56 -12.05 -12.68 -7.84
CA ILE A 56 -11.66 -13.22 -6.52
C ILE A 56 -12.62 -12.75 -5.42
N SER A 57 -12.59 -13.39 -4.26
CA SER A 57 -13.38 -12.91 -3.11
C SER A 57 -12.81 -11.60 -2.55
N ALA A 58 -13.67 -10.76 -1.95
CA ALA A 58 -13.26 -9.53 -1.27
C ALA A 58 -12.19 -9.78 -0.19
N ALA A 59 -12.31 -10.89 0.55
CA ALA A 59 -11.30 -11.32 1.52
C ALA A 59 -9.94 -11.62 0.87
N ALA A 60 -9.93 -12.23 -0.32
CA ALA A 60 -8.70 -12.47 -1.07
C ALA A 60 -8.09 -11.16 -1.60
N ALA A 61 -8.92 -10.21 -2.05
CA ALA A 61 -8.47 -8.87 -2.45
C ALA A 61 -7.79 -8.14 -1.29
N ARG A 62 -8.44 -8.07 -0.12
CA ARG A 62 -7.89 -7.49 1.11
C ARG A 62 -6.57 -8.15 1.53
N LYS A 63 -6.51 -9.49 1.51
CA LYS A 63 -5.29 -10.24 1.86
C LYS A 63 -4.15 -9.95 0.89
N ARG A 64 -4.42 -9.87 -0.41
CA ARG A 64 -3.41 -9.50 -1.42
C ARG A 64 -2.96 -8.05 -1.22
N LYS A 65 -3.87 -7.11 -0.99
CA LYS A 65 -3.56 -5.70 -0.70
C LYS A 65 -2.61 -5.60 0.49
N SER A 66 -2.94 -6.25 1.60
CA SER A 66 -2.10 -6.28 2.80
C SER A 66 -0.68 -6.79 2.52
N ARG A 67 -0.53 -7.87 1.75
CA ARG A 67 0.78 -8.42 1.36
C ARG A 67 1.58 -7.45 0.48
N VAL A 68 0.94 -6.84 -0.51
CA VAL A 68 1.60 -5.88 -1.41
C VAL A 68 2.06 -4.64 -0.64
N ILE A 69 1.23 -4.12 0.27
CA ILE A 69 1.62 -2.99 1.13
C ILE A 69 2.76 -3.37 2.08
N ALA A 70 2.75 -4.58 2.66
CA ALA A 70 3.86 -5.05 3.49
C ALA A 70 5.17 -5.16 2.68
N LYS A 71 5.10 -5.64 1.43
CA LYS A 71 6.25 -5.70 0.52
C LYS A 71 6.77 -4.30 0.18
N LEU A 72 5.87 -3.35 -0.12
CA LEU A 72 6.25 -1.96 -0.35
C LEU A 72 6.93 -1.33 0.88
N ARG A 73 6.35 -1.53 2.08
CA ARG A 73 6.94 -1.05 3.34
C ARG A 73 8.33 -1.62 3.58
N GLY A 74 8.55 -2.91 3.30
CA GLY A 74 9.87 -3.53 3.45
C GLY A 74 10.94 -2.96 2.50
N VAL A 75 10.55 -2.36 1.38
CA VAL A 75 11.48 -1.72 0.44
C VAL A 75 11.71 -0.24 0.80
N LEU A 76 10.66 0.48 1.17
CA LEU A 76 10.69 1.92 1.46
C LEU A 76 11.17 2.26 2.87
N LEU A 77 10.97 1.37 3.83
CA LEU A 77 11.46 1.52 5.21
C LEU A 77 12.46 0.40 5.52
N PRO A 78 13.69 0.47 4.97
CA PRO A 78 14.76 -0.44 5.36
C PRO A 78 15.10 -0.17 6.83
N SER A 79 14.48 -0.95 7.72
CA SER A 79 14.85 -1.13 9.12
C SER A 79 15.25 0.15 9.86
N THR A 80 14.28 1.01 10.16
CA THR A 80 14.32 1.68 11.47
C THR A 80 14.05 0.59 12.52
N SER A 81 15.12 -0.07 12.96
CA SER A 81 15.22 -1.04 14.08
C SER A 81 14.68 -0.47 15.42
N PRO A 82 14.57 -1.23 16.53
CA PRO A 82 13.94 -2.53 16.79
C PRO A 82 12.83 -2.33 17.85
N LEU A 83 11.59 -2.09 17.44
CA LEU A 83 10.44 -2.18 18.34
C LEU A 83 9.38 -3.03 17.66
N ALA A 84 9.67 -4.33 17.60
CA ALA A 84 8.70 -5.35 17.25
C ALA A 84 7.67 -5.45 18.39
N GLY A 85 6.40 -5.15 18.10
CA GLY A 85 5.30 -5.44 19.01
C GLY A 85 3.96 -4.98 18.43
N GLY A 86 3.11 -5.94 18.04
CA GLY A 86 1.69 -5.67 17.78
C GLY A 86 1.15 -6.19 16.45
N GLY A 87 1.29 -7.49 16.18
CA GLY A 87 0.47 -8.15 15.15
C GLY A 87 -0.95 -8.32 15.66
N ASP A 88 -1.80 -7.31 15.46
CA ASP A 88 -3.22 -7.38 15.79
C ASP A 88 -3.94 -8.33 14.83
N ARG A 89 -4.59 -9.33 15.43
CA ARG A 89 -5.31 -10.41 14.76
C ARG A 89 -6.77 -9.99 14.65
N ILE A 90 -7.15 -9.31 13.58
CA ILE A 90 -8.58 -9.06 13.31
C ILE A 90 -8.92 -9.56 11.92
N GLY A 91 -9.36 -10.82 11.88
CA GLY A 91 -10.09 -11.41 10.78
C GLY A 91 -11.37 -12.02 11.32
N GLY A 92 -12.26 -11.16 11.84
CA GLY A 92 -13.63 -11.54 12.18
C GLY A 92 -14.35 -12.06 10.93
N HIS A 93 -14.69 -13.34 10.95
CA HIS A 93 -15.55 -13.98 9.98
C HIS A 93 -16.99 -13.54 10.25
N GLU A 94 -17.58 -12.72 9.37
CA GLU A 94 -19.02 -12.48 9.39
C GLU A 94 -19.65 -13.19 8.17
N PRO A 95 -20.39 -14.30 8.37
CA PRO A 95 -21.12 -14.93 7.30
C PRO A 95 -22.43 -14.18 7.05
N ARG A 96 -22.50 -13.43 5.94
CA ARG A 96 -23.79 -12.87 5.49
C ARG A 96 -24.71 -14.01 5.06
N ARG A 97 -25.79 -14.15 5.81
CA ARG A 97 -26.88 -15.08 5.57
C ARG A 97 -27.47 -14.83 4.19
N ARG A 98 -27.59 -15.90 3.39
CA ARG A 98 -28.36 -15.92 2.16
C ARG A 98 -29.84 -16.03 2.57
N GLY A 99 -30.61 -14.97 2.37
CA GLY A 99 -32.06 -15.00 2.51
C GLY A 99 -32.67 -15.88 1.42
N ALA A 100 -33.62 -16.71 1.83
CA ALA A 100 -34.46 -17.57 1.00
C ALA A 100 -35.49 -16.75 0.22
#